data_AF-A0A3B8MV33-F1
#
_entry.id   AF-A0A3B8MV33-F1
#
_cell.length_a   1.000
_cell.length_b   1.000
_cell.length_c   1.000
_cell.angle_alpha   90.00
_cell.angle_beta   90.00
_cell.angle_gamma   90.00
#
_symmetry.space_group_name_H-M   'P 1'
#
loop_
_entity.id
_entity.type
_entity.pdbx_description
1 polymer ?
#
loop_
_entity_poly.entity_id
_entity_poly.type
_entity_poly.pdbx_seq_one_letter_code
_entity_poly.pdbx_strand_id
1 'polypeptide(L)'
;FQWLVEVEGNPNRLVPAVDVQRMYLDRAQKRCAGQDAETDWVLEVWEQTLDALESDYNSLVGSIDWVTKKYLIDSFREAEGLSWDNADDVTWLQSQDLEYHNVDRESGLYYLLEAEGQTLRLVADAEIADAMSTPPSDTRAYFRGRSLEKYGPLVKSINWDRVVFHVNGKQEAVDLKGMIDAEHVETCNAILDRSETVEQFITDLRSTELQPVALA
;
A
#
# COMPACT_ATOMS: atom_id res chain seq x y z
N PHE A 1 -11.37 22.26 -11.78
CA PHE A 1 -11.91 21.30 -12.76
C PHE A 1 -13.32 20.89 -12.33
N GLN A 2 -14.33 20.88 -13.21
CA GLN A 2 -15.68 20.43 -12.86
C GLN A 2 -16.04 19.20 -13.68
N TRP A 3 -15.55 18.04 -13.25
CA TRP A 3 -16.03 16.77 -13.78
C TRP A 3 -17.38 16.46 -13.14
N LEU A 4 -18.43 16.39 -13.95
CA LEU A 4 -19.78 16.12 -13.50
C LEU A 4 -20.09 14.62 -13.60
N VAL A 5 -20.63 14.07 -12.53
CA VAL A 5 -20.99 12.66 -12.40
C VAL A 5 -22.51 12.53 -12.35
N GLU A 6 -23.05 11.59 -13.12
CA GLU A 6 -24.46 11.20 -13.06
C GLU A 6 -24.70 10.30 -11.84
N VAL A 7 -25.74 10.62 -11.07
CA VAL A 7 -26.13 9.83 -9.90
C VAL A 7 -27.30 8.92 -10.24
N GLU A 8 -27.12 7.61 -10.00
CA GLU A 8 -28.17 6.61 -10.22
C GLU A 8 -29.46 6.97 -9.46
N GLY A 9 -30.61 6.82 -10.12
CA GLY A 9 -31.92 7.15 -9.57
C GLY A 9 -32.34 8.61 -9.75
N ASN A 10 -31.47 9.49 -10.27
CA ASN A 10 -31.87 10.83 -10.70
C ASN A 10 -31.03 11.29 -11.91
N PRO A 11 -31.39 10.90 -13.14
CA PRO A 11 -30.59 11.15 -14.35
C PRO A 11 -30.41 12.65 -14.70
N ASN A 12 -31.18 13.55 -14.07
CA ASN A 12 -31.02 14.99 -14.24
C ASN A 12 -30.18 15.64 -13.13
N ARG A 13 -29.67 14.86 -12.17
CA ARG A 13 -28.80 15.33 -11.10
C ARG A 13 -27.35 15.03 -11.46
N LEU A 14 -26.68 16.06 -11.96
CA LEU A 14 -25.23 16.09 -12.13
C LEU A 14 -24.59 16.60 -10.83
N VAL A 15 -23.58 15.88 -10.35
CA VAL A 15 -22.85 16.24 -9.13
C VAL A 15 -21.37 16.34 -9.46
N PRO A 16 -20.67 17.44 -9.09
CA PRO A 16 -19.22 17.51 -9.20
C PRO A 16 -18.54 16.32 -8.51
N ALA A 17 -17.48 15.77 -9.13
CA ALA A 17 -16.76 14.62 -8.56
C ALA A 17 -16.21 14.92 -7.15
N VAL A 18 -15.81 16.16 -6.88
CA VAL A 18 -15.37 16.62 -5.55
C VAL A 18 -16.53 16.60 -4.54
N ASP A 19 -17.72 17.04 -4.94
CA ASP A 19 -18.91 17.00 -4.07
C ASP A 19 -19.26 15.55 -3.67
N VAL A 20 -19.06 14.57 -4.57
CA VAL A 20 -19.23 13.16 -4.23
C VAL A 20 -18.25 12.77 -3.13
N GLN A 21 -16.97 13.15 -3.23
CA GLN A 21 -15.97 12.90 -2.18
C GLN A 21 -16.34 13.60 -0.87
N ARG A 22 -16.82 14.85 -0.91
CA ARG A 22 -17.30 15.59 0.27
C ARG A 22 -18.45 14.86 0.97
N MET A 23 -19.38 14.29 0.21
CA MET A 23 -20.47 13.50 0.78
C MET A 23 -19.95 12.26 1.53
N TYR A 24 -18.91 11.59 1.01
CA TYR A 24 -18.28 10.47 1.71
C TYR A 24 -17.50 10.93 2.95
N LEU A 25 -16.72 12.01 2.84
CA LEU A 25 -15.97 12.59 3.95
C LEU A 25 -16.91 12.97 5.11
N ASP A 26 -18.03 13.64 4.84
CA ASP A 26 -19.05 13.98 5.87
C ASP A 26 -19.54 12.75 6.63
N ARG A 27 -19.78 11.64 5.92
CA ARG A 27 -20.20 10.37 6.53
C ARG A 27 -19.08 9.73 7.33
N ALA A 28 -17.86 9.75 6.81
CA ALA A 28 -16.68 9.19 7.48
C ALA A 28 -16.36 9.95 8.77
N GLN A 29 -16.32 11.28 8.73
CA GLN A 29 -16.12 12.15 9.89
C GLN A 29 -17.18 11.88 10.97
N LYS A 30 -18.47 11.83 10.60
CA LYS A 30 -19.55 11.52 11.55
C LYS A 30 -19.44 10.15 12.22
N ARG A 31 -18.81 9.18 11.55
CA ARG A 31 -18.73 7.79 12.01
C ARG A 31 -17.43 7.45 12.73
N CYS A 32 -16.32 8.07 12.33
CA CYS A 32 -14.98 7.62 12.68
C CYS A 32 -14.13 8.70 13.37
N ALA A 33 -14.53 9.98 13.38
CA ALA A 33 -13.76 11.02 14.06
C ALA A 33 -13.62 10.73 15.56
N GLY A 34 -12.41 10.91 16.09
CA GLY A 34 -12.04 10.64 17.47
C GLY A 34 -11.85 9.16 17.81
N GLN A 35 -11.82 8.27 16.82
CA GLN A 35 -11.58 6.84 17.05
C GLN A 35 -10.13 6.59 17.46
N ASP A 36 -9.19 7.17 16.71
CA ASP A 36 -7.74 7.08 16.91
C ASP A 36 -7.03 8.16 16.09
N ALA A 37 -5.76 8.43 16.43
CA ALA A 37 -4.98 9.52 15.84
C ALA A 37 -4.70 9.33 14.34
N GLU A 38 -4.55 8.08 13.88
CA GLU A 38 -4.30 7.77 12.47
C GLU A 38 -5.55 8.03 11.64
N THR A 39 -6.71 7.57 12.12
CA THR A 39 -8.01 7.83 11.49
C THR A 39 -8.29 9.33 11.40
N ASP A 40 -8.04 10.08 12.48
CA ASP A 40 -8.24 11.53 12.49
C ASP A 40 -7.29 12.25 11.50
N TRP A 41 -6.04 11.82 11.41
CA TRP A 41 -5.09 12.34 10.44
C TRP A 41 -5.53 12.08 8.98
N VAL A 42 -6.02 10.87 8.67
CA VAL A 42 -6.54 10.55 7.32
C VAL A 42 -7.74 11.45 6.97
N LEU A 43 -8.66 11.65 7.91
CA LEU A 43 -9.83 12.51 7.71
C LEU A 43 -9.42 13.97 7.46
N GLU A 44 -8.44 14.47 8.21
CA GLU A 44 -7.90 15.82 8.06
C GLU A 44 -7.21 16.01 6.70
N VAL A 45 -6.31 15.10 6.31
CA VAL A 45 -5.59 15.18 5.02
C VAL A 45 -6.57 15.05 3.84
N TRP A 46 -7.61 14.22 3.98
CA TRP A 46 -8.66 14.11 2.96
C TRP A 46 -9.42 15.43 2.81
N GLU A 47 -9.84 16.06 3.91
CA GLU A 47 -10.50 17.37 3.90
C GLU A 47 -9.65 18.45 3.24
N GLN A 48 -8.39 18.58 3.67
CA GLN A 48 -7.43 19.54 3.12
C GLN A 48 -7.17 19.32 1.63
N THR A 49 -7.10 18.06 1.18
CA THR A 49 -6.93 17.73 -0.23
C THR A 49 -8.14 18.20 -1.04
N LEU A 50 -9.36 17.95 -0.56
CA LEU A 50 -10.56 18.42 -1.25
C LEU A 50 -10.63 19.96 -1.25
N ASP A 51 -10.24 20.63 -0.16
CA ASP A 51 -10.24 22.10 -0.08
C ASP A 51 -9.31 22.70 -1.15
N ALA A 52 -8.11 22.13 -1.31
CA ALA A 52 -7.16 22.55 -2.32
C ALA A 52 -7.66 22.26 -3.75
N LEU A 53 -8.31 21.11 -4.00
CA LEU A 53 -8.88 20.80 -5.32
C LEU A 53 -9.97 21.78 -5.76
N GLU A 54 -10.72 22.35 -4.81
CA GLU A 54 -11.75 23.36 -5.07
C GLU A 54 -11.19 24.79 -5.21
N SER A 55 -10.05 25.06 -4.61
CA SER A 55 -9.44 26.40 -4.54
C SER A 55 -8.20 26.52 -5.44
N ASP A 56 -7.03 26.13 -4.92
CA ASP A 56 -5.75 26.09 -5.65
C ASP A 56 -5.13 24.71 -5.56
N TYR A 57 -5.36 23.89 -6.59
CA TYR A 57 -4.84 22.53 -6.61
C TYR A 57 -3.30 22.51 -6.71
N ASN A 58 -2.62 23.60 -7.12
CA ASN A 58 -1.17 23.61 -7.20
C ASN A 58 -0.51 23.53 -5.82
N SER A 59 -1.24 23.85 -4.74
CA SER A 59 -0.75 23.63 -3.37
C SER A 59 -0.55 22.14 -3.04
N LEU A 60 -1.03 21.23 -3.90
CA LEU A 60 -0.87 19.77 -3.77
C LEU A 60 0.32 19.22 -4.55
N VAL A 61 1.12 20.07 -5.20
CA VAL A 61 2.42 19.66 -5.76
C VAL A 61 3.28 19.10 -4.62
N GLY A 62 3.82 17.90 -4.82
CA GLY A 62 4.59 17.19 -3.81
C GLY A 62 3.79 16.24 -2.93
N SER A 63 2.46 16.39 -2.85
CA SER A 63 1.60 15.55 -2.01
C SER A 63 0.63 14.69 -2.80
N ILE A 64 0.25 15.09 -4.02
CA ILE A 64 -0.64 14.34 -4.92
C ILE A 64 0.06 14.10 -6.26
N ASP A 65 0.26 12.84 -6.63
CA ASP A 65 1.08 12.44 -7.78
C ASP A 65 0.66 13.09 -9.09
N TRP A 66 -0.64 13.08 -9.40
CA TRP A 66 -1.10 13.63 -10.68
C TRP A 66 -0.90 15.15 -10.77
N VAL A 67 -1.00 15.86 -9.64
CA VAL A 67 -0.75 17.31 -9.58
C VAL A 67 0.74 17.56 -9.78
N THR A 68 1.59 16.86 -9.03
CA THR A 68 3.05 16.94 -9.11
C THR A 68 3.57 16.66 -10.52
N LYS A 69 3.09 15.57 -11.11
CA LYS A 69 3.46 15.18 -12.46
C LYS A 69 2.98 16.19 -13.50
N LYS A 70 1.75 16.67 -13.39
CA LYS A 70 1.23 17.71 -14.30
C LYS A 70 2.12 18.95 -14.23
N TYR A 71 2.50 19.38 -13.03
CA TYR A 71 3.41 20.50 -12.83
C TYR A 71 4.78 20.28 -13.52
N LEU A 72 5.38 19.10 -13.37
CA LEU A 72 6.64 18.76 -14.04
C LEU A 72 6.52 18.77 -15.57
N ILE A 73 5.49 18.11 -16.10
CA ILE A 73 5.26 18.02 -17.54
C ILE A 73 4.98 19.39 -18.14
N ASP A 74 4.14 20.21 -17.49
CA ASP A 74 3.85 21.56 -17.95
C ASP A 74 5.09 22.46 -17.92
N SER A 75 5.90 22.36 -16.85
CA SER A 75 7.15 23.11 -16.71
C SER A 75 8.15 22.74 -17.81
N PHE A 76 8.32 21.44 -18.07
CA PHE A 76 9.18 20.95 -19.15
C PHE A 76 8.67 21.37 -20.53
N ARG A 77 7.37 21.24 -20.76
CA ARG A 77 6.71 21.67 -22.01
C ARG A 77 6.95 23.16 -22.27
N GLU A 78 6.79 24.00 -21.26
CA GLU A 78 6.99 25.44 -21.37
C GLU A 78 8.45 25.82 -21.58
N ALA A 79 9.37 25.16 -20.86
CA ALA A 79 10.81 25.40 -21.00
C ALA A 79 11.36 25.04 -22.39
N GLU A 80 10.90 23.90 -22.93
CA GLU A 80 11.37 23.38 -24.22
C GLU A 80 10.50 23.84 -25.42
N GLY A 81 9.42 24.58 -25.16
CA GLY A 81 8.53 25.08 -26.20
C GLY A 81 7.74 23.99 -26.93
N LEU A 82 7.42 22.89 -26.24
CA LEU A 82 6.74 21.71 -26.79
C LEU A 82 5.22 21.94 -26.93
N SER A 83 4.60 21.31 -27.92
CA SER A 83 3.15 21.38 -28.15
C SER A 83 2.46 20.03 -27.99
N TRP A 84 1.27 20.03 -27.37
CA TRP A 84 0.39 18.86 -27.35
C TRP A 84 -0.17 18.48 -28.72
N ASP A 85 -0.15 19.42 -29.67
CA ASP A 85 -0.67 19.21 -31.03
C ASP A 85 0.39 18.63 -31.99
N ASN A 86 1.63 18.47 -31.53
CA ASN A 86 2.74 17.90 -32.30
C ASN A 86 3.09 16.50 -31.77
N ALA A 87 3.00 15.48 -32.64
CA ALA A 87 3.23 14.09 -32.25
C ALA A 87 4.66 13.81 -31.75
N ASP A 88 5.66 14.50 -32.32
CA ASP A 88 7.05 14.33 -31.89
C ASP A 88 7.26 14.91 -30.48
N ASP A 89 6.66 16.07 -30.20
CA ASP A 89 6.71 16.74 -28.90
C ASP A 89 5.96 15.93 -27.83
N VAL A 90 4.80 15.36 -28.17
CA VAL A 90 4.03 14.48 -27.28
C VAL A 90 4.84 13.27 -26.83
N THR A 91 5.70 12.73 -27.71
CA THR A 91 6.59 11.60 -27.35
C THR A 91 7.55 11.99 -26.22
N TRP A 92 8.08 13.22 -26.24
CA TRP A 92 8.92 13.73 -25.15
C TRP A 92 8.14 13.92 -23.85
N LEU A 93 6.92 14.46 -23.92
CA LEU A 93 6.06 14.63 -22.74
C LEU A 93 5.68 13.27 -22.12
N GLN A 94 5.41 12.26 -22.94
CA GLN A 94 5.18 10.89 -22.48
C GLN A 94 6.41 10.26 -21.83
N SER A 95 7.61 10.59 -22.32
CA SER A 95 8.86 10.15 -21.67
C SER A 95 8.98 10.72 -20.26
N GLN A 96 8.57 11.97 -20.03
CA GLN A 96 8.57 12.56 -18.68
C GLN A 96 7.56 11.89 -17.74
N ASP A 97 6.36 11.54 -18.26
CA ASP A 97 5.37 10.77 -17.50
C ASP A 97 5.93 9.42 -17.04
N LEU A 98 6.63 8.71 -17.94
CA LEU A 98 7.26 7.43 -17.61
C LEU A 98 8.41 7.60 -16.60
N GLU A 99 9.27 8.60 -16.80
CA GLU A 99 10.43 8.85 -15.94
C GLU A 99 10.04 9.27 -14.52
N TYR A 100 8.86 9.88 -14.33
CA TYR A 100 8.30 10.13 -13.01
C TYR A 100 8.15 8.86 -12.17
N HIS A 101 7.86 7.72 -12.81
CA HIS A 101 7.67 6.43 -12.15
C HIS A 101 8.93 5.56 -12.14
N ASN A 102 10.06 6.05 -12.61
CA ASN A 102 11.31 5.30 -12.57
C ASN A 102 11.70 5.03 -11.11
N VAL A 103 11.82 3.74 -10.76
CA VAL A 103 12.10 3.27 -9.40
C VAL A 103 13.58 3.41 -9.00
N ASP A 104 14.46 3.73 -9.95
CA ASP A 104 15.85 4.06 -9.67
C ASP A 104 15.94 5.40 -8.94
N ARG A 105 16.43 5.36 -7.70
CA ARG A 105 16.55 6.52 -6.81
C ARG A 105 17.52 7.59 -7.32
N GLU A 106 18.47 7.23 -8.18
CA GLU A 106 19.45 8.18 -8.71
C GLU A 106 18.96 8.92 -9.95
N SER A 107 17.96 8.37 -10.67
CA SER A 107 17.52 8.90 -11.97
C SER A 107 16.05 9.29 -12.04
N GLY A 108 15.16 8.67 -11.26
CA GLY A 108 13.72 8.92 -11.36
C GLY A 108 13.31 10.33 -10.93
N LEU A 109 12.45 10.97 -11.73
CA LEU A 109 12.07 12.38 -11.50
C LEU A 109 11.37 12.61 -10.16
N TYR A 110 10.58 11.63 -9.68
CA TYR A 110 9.98 11.71 -8.33
C TYR A 110 11.06 11.85 -7.25
N TYR A 111 12.13 11.05 -7.33
CA TYR A 111 13.21 11.05 -6.33
C TYR A 111 14.05 12.33 -6.38
N LEU A 112 14.17 12.98 -7.55
CA LEU A 112 14.79 14.30 -7.64
C LEU A 112 14.00 15.35 -6.84
N LEU A 113 12.67 15.37 -6.96
CA LEU A 113 11.81 16.25 -6.15
C LEU A 113 11.89 15.91 -4.66
N GLU A 114 11.92 14.62 -4.32
CA GLU A 114 12.07 14.17 -2.93
C GLU A 114 13.39 14.65 -2.33
N ALA A 115 14.51 14.54 -3.08
CA ALA A 115 15.83 14.98 -2.64
C ALA A 115 15.91 16.50 -2.42
N GLU A 116 15.10 17.28 -3.14
CA GLU A 116 14.95 18.73 -2.94
C GLU A 116 13.99 19.09 -1.79
N GLY A 117 13.39 18.10 -1.12
CA GLY A 117 12.43 18.32 -0.03
C GLY A 117 11.07 18.84 -0.51
N GLN A 118 10.74 18.62 -1.78
CA GLN A 118 9.50 19.09 -2.40
C GLN A 118 8.37 18.06 -2.37
N THR A 119 8.58 16.89 -1.76
CA THR A 119 7.54 15.86 -1.60
C THR A 119 7.20 15.59 -0.15
N LEU A 120 5.96 15.18 0.11
CA LEU A 120 5.53 14.72 1.41
C LEU A 120 6.02 13.28 1.64
N ARG A 121 6.81 13.08 2.69
CA ARG A 121 7.23 11.74 3.14
C ARG A 121 6.41 11.28 4.34
N LEU A 122 5.83 10.10 4.24
CA LEU A 122 5.09 9.46 5.34
C LEU A 122 5.99 8.58 6.22
N VAL A 123 7.07 8.04 5.65
CA VAL A 123 7.99 7.12 6.31
C VAL A 123 9.45 7.47 6.01
N ALA A 124 10.33 7.18 6.96
CA ALA A 124 11.76 7.36 6.84
C ALA A 124 12.43 6.24 6.02
N ASP A 125 13.60 6.52 5.43
CA ASP A 125 14.35 5.51 4.67
C ASP A 125 14.76 4.31 5.51
N ALA A 126 15.00 4.50 6.81
CA ALA A 126 15.31 3.42 7.73
C ALA A 126 14.13 2.44 7.90
N GLU A 127 12.90 2.95 7.93
CA GLU A 127 11.68 2.12 8.05
C GLU A 127 11.43 1.33 6.76
N ILE A 128 11.65 1.96 5.60
CA ILE A 128 11.60 1.27 4.31
C ILE A 128 12.64 0.15 4.24
N ALA A 129 13.88 0.44 4.65
CA ALA A 129 14.97 -0.54 4.63
C ALA A 129 14.70 -1.72 5.56
N ASP A 130 14.15 -1.49 6.75
CA ASP A 130 13.73 -2.56 7.66
C ASP A 130 12.62 -3.42 7.04
N ALA A 131 11.60 -2.80 6.46
CA ALA A 131 10.47 -3.50 5.84
C ALA A 131 10.85 -4.37 4.62
N MET A 132 12.02 -4.16 4.01
CA MET A 132 12.54 -5.02 2.93
C MET A 132 12.85 -6.45 3.42
N SER A 133 13.18 -6.61 4.70
CA SER A 133 13.53 -7.91 5.30
C SER A 133 12.64 -8.31 6.47
N THR A 134 11.97 -7.35 7.11
CA THR A 134 11.16 -7.55 8.30
C THR A 134 9.68 -7.52 7.93
N PRO A 135 8.99 -8.67 7.94
CA PRO A 135 7.56 -8.71 7.66
C PRO A 135 6.74 -8.10 8.81
N PRO A 136 5.53 -7.56 8.54
CA PRO A 136 4.67 -6.99 9.58
C PRO A 136 4.22 -8.06 10.59
N SER A 137 4.53 -7.84 11.87
CA SER A 137 4.42 -8.79 12.99
C SER A 137 2.98 -9.13 13.40
N ASP A 138 2.05 -8.24 13.09
CA ASP A 138 0.63 -8.30 13.41
C ASP A 138 -0.20 -9.01 12.32
N THR A 139 0.46 -9.54 11.28
CA THR A 139 -0.21 -10.31 10.22
C THR A 139 0.44 -11.67 10.01
N ARG A 140 -0.27 -12.55 9.30
CA ARG A 140 0.29 -13.81 8.78
C ARG A 140 1.48 -13.65 7.82
N ALA A 141 1.81 -12.43 7.39
CA ALA A 141 3.04 -12.19 6.62
C ALA A 141 4.29 -12.48 7.47
N TYR A 142 4.25 -12.18 8.77
CA TYR A 142 5.32 -12.54 9.71
C TYR A 142 5.57 -14.04 9.71
N PHE A 143 4.51 -14.81 9.93
CA PHE A 143 4.55 -16.26 9.91
C PHE A 143 5.23 -16.80 8.64
N ARG A 144 4.84 -16.27 7.46
CA ARG A 144 5.41 -16.68 6.17
C ARG A 144 6.88 -16.34 6.03
N GLY A 145 7.25 -15.08 6.31
CA GLY A 145 8.64 -14.61 6.19
C GLY A 145 9.56 -15.37 7.14
N ARG A 146 9.16 -15.49 8.41
CA ARG A 146 9.93 -16.19 9.45
C ARG A 146 10.03 -17.69 9.22
N SER A 147 8.97 -18.32 8.68
CA SER A 147 9.04 -19.72 8.26
C SER A 147 10.09 -19.94 7.18
N LEU A 148 10.19 -19.03 6.21
CA LEU A 148 11.20 -19.11 5.15
C LEU A 148 12.61 -18.84 5.70
N GLU A 149 12.76 -17.87 6.59
CA GLU A 149 14.04 -17.54 7.23
C GLU A 149 14.56 -18.71 8.09
N LYS A 150 13.72 -19.28 8.94
CA LYS A 150 14.12 -20.30 9.92
C LYS A 150 14.21 -21.70 9.32
N TYR A 151 13.32 -22.02 8.38
CA TYR A 151 13.13 -23.37 7.87
C TYR A 151 13.24 -23.47 6.34
N GLY A 152 13.82 -22.47 5.67
CA GLY A 152 13.88 -22.36 4.21
C GLY A 152 14.21 -23.64 3.45
N PRO A 153 15.26 -24.41 3.83
CA PRO A 153 15.58 -25.69 3.17
C PRO A 153 14.48 -26.76 3.22
N LEU A 154 13.57 -26.65 4.20
CA LEU A 154 12.45 -27.55 4.41
C LEU A 154 11.14 -26.98 3.82
N VAL A 155 11.09 -25.72 3.39
CA VAL A 155 9.89 -25.14 2.75
C VAL A 155 9.80 -25.65 1.31
N LYS A 156 8.77 -26.44 1.02
CA LYS A 156 8.50 -26.96 -0.32
C LYS A 156 7.77 -25.95 -1.20
N SER A 157 6.81 -25.23 -0.62
CA SER A 157 6.08 -24.15 -1.29
C SER A 157 5.46 -23.21 -0.26
N ILE A 158 5.21 -21.97 -0.70
CA ILE A 158 4.60 -20.93 0.11
C ILE A 158 3.70 -20.07 -0.77
N ASN A 159 2.52 -19.70 -0.26
CA ASN A 159 1.59 -18.78 -0.91
C ASN A 159 0.95 -17.85 0.15
N TRP A 160 -0.15 -17.19 -0.16
CA TRP A 160 -0.82 -16.27 0.78
C TRP A 160 -1.53 -16.96 1.95
N ASP A 161 -2.00 -18.19 1.74
CA ASP A 161 -2.91 -18.88 2.65
C ASP A 161 -2.36 -20.21 3.18
N ARG A 162 -1.12 -20.57 2.82
CA ARG A 162 -0.52 -21.87 3.10
C ARG A 162 1.01 -21.85 3.05
N VAL A 163 1.62 -22.61 3.96
CA VAL A 163 3.03 -23.01 3.89
C VAL A 163 3.11 -24.53 3.87
N VAL A 164 3.89 -25.11 2.96
CA VAL A 164 4.10 -26.56 2.88
C VAL A 164 5.55 -26.86 3.21
N PHE A 165 5.76 -27.69 4.23
CA PHE A 165 7.08 -28.16 4.66
C PHE A 165 7.32 -29.59 4.20
N HIS A 166 8.57 -29.93 3.94
CA HIS A 166 9.04 -31.29 3.74
C HIS A 166 9.76 -31.78 5.00
N VAL A 167 9.15 -32.72 5.72
CA VAL A 167 9.58 -33.14 7.06
C VAL A 167 9.49 -34.66 7.14
N ASN A 168 10.58 -35.33 7.53
CA ASN A 168 10.64 -36.79 7.66
C ASN A 168 10.13 -37.56 6.42
N GLY A 169 10.45 -37.06 5.22
CA GLY A 169 10.02 -37.67 3.95
C GLY A 169 8.54 -37.44 3.59
N LYS A 170 7.79 -36.67 4.39
CA LYS A 170 6.39 -36.31 4.15
C LYS A 170 6.25 -34.82 3.83
N GLN A 171 5.12 -34.45 3.26
CA GLN A 171 4.73 -33.05 3.12
C GLN A 171 3.70 -32.71 4.17
N GLU A 172 3.92 -31.60 4.88
CA GLU A 172 3.04 -31.11 5.93
C GLU A 172 2.62 -29.69 5.58
N ALA A 173 1.32 -29.46 5.46
CA ALA A 173 0.76 -28.16 5.12
C ALA A 173 0.22 -27.46 6.36
N VAL A 174 0.52 -26.17 6.49
CA VAL A 174 -0.06 -25.26 7.47
C VAL A 174 -0.95 -24.27 6.74
N ASP A 175 -2.23 -24.24 7.09
CA ASP A 175 -3.23 -23.30 6.58
C ASP A 175 -3.22 -21.97 7.36
N LEU A 176 -3.17 -20.84 6.65
CA LEU A 176 -3.10 -19.49 7.21
C LEU A 176 -4.41 -18.70 7.02
N LYS A 177 -5.48 -19.31 6.50
CA LYS A 177 -6.76 -18.63 6.26
C LYS A 177 -7.40 -18.13 7.56
N GLY A 178 -7.22 -18.87 8.65
CA GLY A 178 -7.73 -18.49 9.97
C GLY A 178 -6.89 -17.46 10.71
N MET A 179 -5.67 -17.15 10.23
CA MET A 179 -4.78 -16.17 10.87
C MET A 179 -5.14 -14.74 10.43
N ILE A 180 -6.27 -14.22 10.95
CA ILE A 180 -6.81 -12.91 10.59
C ILE A 180 -6.83 -11.96 11.78
N ASP A 181 -7.28 -12.42 12.95
CA ASP A 181 -7.28 -11.61 14.17
C ASP A 181 -5.91 -11.64 14.88
N ALA A 182 -5.66 -10.58 15.64
CA ALA A 182 -4.38 -10.34 16.30
C ALA A 182 -4.00 -11.44 17.29
N GLU A 183 -4.95 -11.99 18.04
CA GLU A 183 -4.68 -13.02 19.06
C GLU A 183 -4.22 -14.34 18.42
N HIS A 184 -4.89 -14.78 17.35
CA HIS A 184 -4.46 -15.95 16.60
C HIS A 184 -3.09 -15.75 15.94
N VAL A 185 -2.85 -14.56 15.35
CA VAL A 185 -1.55 -14.24 14.74
C VAL A 185 -0.42 -14.26 15.78
N GLU A 186 -0.61 -13.58 16.91
CA GLU A 186 0.39 -13.52 17.99
C GLU A 186 0.70 -14.91 18.53
N THR A 187 -0.32 -15.73 18.76
CA THR A 187 -0.15 -17.11 19.25
C THR A 187 0.66 -17.95 18.26
N CYS A 188 0.32 -17.91 16.97
CA CYS A 188 1.01 -18.69 15.94
C CYS A 188 2.46 -18.21 15.75
N ASN A 189 2.69 -16.90 15.80
CA ASN A 189 4.01 -16.30 15.71
C ASN A 189 4.89 -16.69 16.91
N ALA A 190 4.33 -16.67 18.13
CA ALA A 190 5.05 -17.09 19.34
C ALA A 190 5.45 -18.58 19.30
N ILE A 191 4.59 -19.45 18.74
CA ILE A 191 4.91 -20.87 18.50
C ILE A 191 6.06 -20.98 17.50
N LEU A 192 5.99 -20.24 16.39
CA LEU A 192 7.03 -20.24 15.36
C LEU A 192 8.38 -19.79 15.91
N ASP A 193 8.41 -18.70 16.69
CA ASP A 193 9.65 -18.13 17.20
C ASP A 193 10.32 -19.04 18.23
N ARG A 194 9.56 -19.68 19.14
CA ARG A 194 10.12 -20.58 20.16
C ARG A 194 10.54 -21.96 19.65
N SER A 195 10.00 -22.42 18.52
CA SER A 195 10.20 -23.80 18.04
C SER A 195 11.55 -23.95 17.34
N GLU A 196 12.47 -24.79 17.82
CA GLU A 196 13.80 -24.91 17.19
C GLU A 196 13.75 -25.67 15.86
N THR A 197 12.84 -26.64 15.74
CA THR A 197 12.68 -27.49 14.55
C THR A 197 11.28 -27.36 13.95
N VAL A 198 11.15 -27.73 12.66
CA VAL A 198 9.85 -27.75 11.98
C VAL A 198 8.92 -28.79 12.60
N GLU A 199 9.46 -29.92 13.05
CA GLU A 199 8.72 -30.97 13.74
C GLU A 199 8.07 -30.46 15.03
N GLN A 200 8.85 -29.75 15.85
CA GLN A 200 8.36 -29.12 17.07
C GLN A 200 7.29 -28.07 16.72
N PHE A 201 7.59 -27.23 15.74
CA PHE A 201 6.69 -26.18 15.28
C PHE A 201 5.32 -26.73 14.86
N ILE A 202 5.29 -27.73 13.97
CA ILE A 202 4.05 -28.36 13.50
C ILE A 202 3.31 -29.06 14.65
N THR A 203 4.04 -29.69 15.57
CA THR A 203 3.45 -30.38 16.72
C THR A 203 2.77 -29.39 17.67
N ASP A 204 3.46 -28.31 18.03
CA ASP A 204 2.94 -27.26 18.89
C ASP A 204 1.72 -26.57 18.25
N LEU A 205 1.79 -26.26 16.95
CA LEU A 205 0.67 -25.63 16.23
C LEU A 205 -0.57 -26.52 16.14
N ARG A 206 -0.41 -27.85 16.09
CA ARG A 206 -1.54 -28.79 16.12
C ARG A 206 -2.16 -28.94 17.51
N SER A 207 -1.38 -28.64 18.55
CA SER A 207 -1.81 -28.74 19.95
C SER A 207 -2.67 -27.56 20.40
N THR A 208 -2.61 -26.43 19.67
CA THR A 208 -3.52 -25.31 19.87
C THR A 208 -4.90 -25.60 19.28
N GLU A 209 -5.97 -25.18 19.98
CA GLU A 209 -7.36 -25.25 19.49
C GLU A 209 -7.58 -24.47 18.18
N LEU A 210 -6.60 -23.64 17.81
CA LEU A 210 -6.48 -22.84 16.60
C LEU A 210 -5.96 -23.67 15.43
N GLN A 211 -6.60 -24.81 15.16
CA GLN A 211 -6.14 -25.67 14.09
C GLN A 211 -6.13 -24.90 12.75
N PRO A 212 -4.98 -24.86 12.04
CA PRO A 212 -5.04 -24.77 10.59
C PRO A 212 -5.93 -25.92 10.16
N VAL A 213 -7.01 -25.66 9.43
CA VAL A 213 -7.90 -26.72 8.94
C VAL A 213 -7.05 -27.68 8.12
N ALA A 214 -6.58 -28.75 8.75
CA ALA A 214 -6.14 -29.93 8.05
C ALA A 214 -7.40 -30.47 7.39
N LEU A 215 -7.33 -30.84 6.11
CA LEU A 215 -7.90 -32.08 5.61
C LEU A 215 -7.78 -32.21 4.08
N ALA A 216 -7.67 -33.49 3.70
CA ALA A 216 -7.59 -34.11 2.38
C ALA A 216 -6.23 -34.07 1.67
#